data_AF-A0AAD4IYZ7-F1
#
_entry.id   AF-A0AAD4IYZ7-F1
#
_cell.length_a   1.000
_cell.length_b   1.000
_cell.length_c   1.000
_cell.angle_alpha   90.00
_cell.angle_beta   90.00
_cell.angle_gamma   90.00
#
_symmetry.space_group_name_H-M   'P 1'
#
loop_
_entity.id
_entity.type
_entity.pdbx_description
1 polymer ?
#
loop_
_entity_poly.entity_id
_entity_poly.type
_entity_poly.pdbx_seq_one_letter_code
_entity_poly.pdbx_strand_id
1 'polypeptide(L)'
;MPHMSSKKAPANSTASGNSSTVDLFHAASGKATSKELDRIDQLFHAYSSSSSGIINPEGIESLCSDLEVDHTDVRILMLAWKMQADKQGYFTLDEWRTGFKALRADSILKMKKALLDIEKEVRRSNFSDFYEYAFRYSQTEEKQKNIDIESICLLLDLVLGSQSRTQVDALIHEYLKIQTDYKVINMDQWMGFYRFCNEISFPDFSNYDPDHAWPLILNNFID
;
A
#
# COMPACT_ATOMS: atom_id res chain seq x y z
N MET A 1 39.15 53.05 66.35
CA MET A 1 40.42 52.65 65.68
C MET A 1 40.16 51.46 64.78
N PRO A 2 40.83 51.36 63.63
CA PRO A 2 40.18 51.09 62.35
C PRO A 2 40.52 49.71 61.76
N HIS A 3 39.76 49.29 60.74
CA HIS A 3 40.37 48.83 59.48
C HIS A 3 39.36 48.92 58.32
N MET A 4 39.70 49.75 57.33
CA MET A 4 39.10 49.78 55.99
C MET A 4 39.79 48.77 55.07
N SER A 5 39.06 48.25 54.08
CA SER A 5 39.50 47.94 52.69
C SER A 5 38.28 47.34 51.93
N SER A 6 37.56 48.10 51.10
CA SER A 6 37.76 48.39 49.65
C SER A 6 37.09 47.41 48.66
N LYS A 7 36.00 47.90 48.04
CA LYS A 7 35.48 47.75 46.65
C LYS A 7 35.44 46.37 45.93
N LYS A 8 34.24 45.98 45.46
CA LYS A 8 33.86 45.85 44.02
C LYS A 8 32.40 45.37 43.82
N ALA A 9 31.59 46.15 43.10
CA ALA A 9 30.60 45.65 42.13
C ALA A 9 31.31 45.57 40.75
N PRO A 10 30.80 44.93 39.67
CA PRO A 10 29.39 44.65 39.34
C PRO A 10 29.15 43.27 38.65
N ALA A 11 27.90 42.97 38.29
CA ALA A 11 27.47 42.60 36.92
C ALA A 11 26.19 41.74 36.91
N ASN A 12 25.15 42.28 36.29
CA ASN A 12 24.07 41.50 35.66
C ASN A 12 24.69 40.53 34.66
N SER A 13 24.29 39.26 34.71
CA SER A 13 24.44 38.33 33.60
C SER A 13 23.12 37.61 33.37
N THR A 14 22.34 38.19 32.46
CA THR A 14 21.33 37.54 31.64
C THR A 14 21.87 36.24 31.06
N ALA A 15 21.28 35.11 31.44
CA ALA A 15 21.35 33.87 30.69
C ALA A 15 19.93 33.49 30.28
N SER A 16 19.41 34.19 29.27
CA SER A 16 18.24 33.78 28.50
C SER A 16 18.65 33.82 27.04
N GLY A 17 18.85 32.65 26.46
CA GLY A 17 19.35 32.60 25.08
C GLY A 17 19.66 31.20 24.59
N ASN A 18 18.82 30.20 24.90
CA ASN A 18 18.80 28.91 24.19
C ASN A 18 17.42 28.22 24.16
N SER A 19 16.38 28.73 24.86
CA SER A 19 15.02 28.16 24.80
C SER A 19 14.24 28.63 23.55
N SER A 20 14.40 29.90 23.17
CA SER A 20 13.55 30.53 22.17
C SER A 20 13.68 29.93 20.77
N THR A 21 14.87 29.50 20.37
CA THR A 21 15.09 28.91 19.04
C THR A 21 14.44 27.55 18.91
N VAL A 22 14.56 26.69 19.92
CA VAL A 22 13.98 25.34 19.93
C VAL A 22 12.44 25.40 19.92
N ASP A 23 11.87 26.32 20.69
CA ASP A 23 10.42 26.59 20.73
C ASP A 23 9.89 27.12 19.38
N LEU A 24 10.65 28.00 18.72
CA LEU A 24 10.34 28.50 17.37
C LEU A 24 10.41 27.40 16.30
N PHE A 25 11.38 26.49 16.38
CA PHE A 25 11.49 25.35 15.46
C PHE A 25 10.35 24.35 15.65
N HIS A 26 9.98 24.04 16.90
CA HIS A 26 8.83 23.16 17.19
C HIS A 26 7.51 23.79 16.73
N ALA A 27 7.30 25.09 16.98
CA ALA A 27 6.10 25.79 16.54
C ALA A 27 6.01 25.90 15.00
N ALA A 28 7.13 26.15 14.31
CA ALA A 28 7.18 26.20 12.85
C ALA A 28 6.94 24.82 12.22
N SER A 29 7.51 23.76 12.81
CA SER A 29 7.30 22.38 12.39
C SER A 29 5.84 21.96 12.55
N GLY A 30 5.22 22.22 13.71
CA GLY A 30 3.80 21.93 13.96
C GLY A 30 2.84 22.69 13.04
N LYS A 31 3.18 23.93 12.67
CA LYS A 31 2.40 24.74 11.72
C LYS A 31 2.53 24.24 10.28
N ALA A 32 3.68 23.70 9.90
CA ALA A 32 3.89 23.10 8.58
C ALA A 32 3.12 21.78 8.44
N THR A 33 3.16 20.92 9.45
CA THR A 33 2.42 19.64 9.46
C THR A 33 0.91 19.84 9.44
N SER A 34 0.38 20.88 10.12
CA SER A 34 -1.04 21.24 10.04
C SER A 34 -1.43 21.64 8.62
N LYS A 35 -0.65 22.51 7.97
CA LYS A 35 -0.93 22.95 6.59
C LYS A 35 -0.86 21.81 5.57
N GLU A 36 0.03 20.85 5.78
CA GLU A 36 0.12 19.65 4.94
C GLU A 36 -1.14 18.79 5.09
N LEU A 37 -1.57 18.54 6.33
CA LEU A 37 -2.81 17.80 6.59
C LEU A 37 -4.02 18.48 5.96
N ASP A 38 -4.14 19.80 6.08
CA ASP A 38 -5.24 20.57 5.49
C ASP A 38 -5.29 20.41 3.96
N ARG A 39 -4.14 20.32 3.29
CA ARG A 39 -4.07 20.07 1.83
C ARG A 39 -4.47 18.66 1.46
N ILE A 40 -4.04 17.67 2.24
CA ILE A 40 -4.42 16.27 2.07
C ILE A 40 -5.94 16.13 2.17
N ASP A 41 -6.55 16.77 3.15
CA ASP A 41 -8.00 16.76 3.37
C ASP A 41 -8.75 17.49 2.25
N GLN A 42 -8.27 18.67 1.84
CA GLN A 42 -8.85 19.40 0.71
C GLN A 42 -8.84 18.58 -0.57
N LEU A 43 -7.75 17.85 -0.82
CA LEU A 43 -7.65 16.98 -1.98
C LEU A 43 -8.62 15.79 -1.89
N PHE A 44 -8.78 15.19 -0.70
CA PHE A 44 -9.80 14.15 -0.49
C PHE A 44 -11.19 14.67 -0.85
N HIS A 45 -11.54 15.88 -0.40
CA HIS A 45 -12.85 16.49 -0.67
C HIS A 45 -13.10 16.82 -2.14
N ALA A 46 -12.05 16.91 -2.97
CA ALA A 46 -12.21 17.05 -4.41
C ALA A 46 -12.76 15.78 -5.09
N TYR A 47 -12.58 14.61 -4.47
CA TYR A 47 -12.99 13.30 -5.00
C TYR A 47 -14.08 12.62 -4.16
N SER A 48 -14.29 13.02 -2.91
CA SER A 48 -15.29 12.42 -2.04
C SER A 48 -16.70 12.80 -2.49
N SER A 49 -17.63 11.84 -2.40
CA SER A 49 -19.05 12.13 -2.64
C SER A 49 -19.64 12.97 -1.51
N SER A 50 -20.34 14.05 -1.87
CA SER A 50 -21.03 14.93 -0.92
C SER A 50 -22.10 14.22 -0.09
N SER A 51 -22.63 13.08 -0.54
CA SER A 51 -23.69 12.35 0.17
C SER A 51 -23.16 11.30 1.15
N SER A 52 -22.05 10.64 0.83
CA SER A 52 -21.49 9.56 1.64
C SER A 52 -20.26 9.97 2.46
N GLY A 53 -19.62 11.08 2.12
CA GLY A 53 -18.38 11.54 2.78
C GLY A 53 -17.17 10.64 2.52
N ILE A 54 -17.28 9.69 1.59
CA ILE A 54 -16.21 8.78 1.16
C ILE A 54 -15.97 8.95 -0.34
N ILE A 55 -14.77 8.62 -0.79
CA ILE A 55 -14.49 8.46 -2.22
C ILE A 55 -15.11 7.13 -2.62
N ASN A 56 -16.07 7.17 -3.54
CA ASN A 56 -16.76 6.04 -4.15
C ASN A 56 -16.13 5.70 -5.52
N PRO A 57 -16.62 4.68 -6.26
CA PRO A 57 -16.04 4.32 -7.55
C PRO A 57 -15.89 5.48 -8.53
N GLU A 58 -16.88 6.37 -8.62
CA GLU A 58 -16.84 7.55 -9.48
C GLU A 58 -15.74 8.56 -9.07
N GLY A 59 -15.52 8.71 -7.76
CA GLY A 59 -14.43 9.50 -7.21
C GLY A 59 -13.06 8.87 -7.49
N ILE A 60 -12.95 7.54 -7.43
CA ILE A 60 -11.73 6.82 -7.79
C ILE A 60 -11.44 6.97 -9.28
N GLU A 61 -12.44 6.85 -10.15
CA GLU A 61 -12.27 7.08 -11.60
C GLU A 61 -11.78 8.51 -11.88
N SER A 62 -12.36 9.50 -11.21
CA SER A 62 -11.94 10.90 -11.32
C SER A 62 -10.49 11.09 -10.86
N LEU A 63 -10.11 10.47 -9.73
CA LEU A 63 -8.73 10.46 -9.24
C LEU A 63 -7.77 9.79 -10.24
N CYS A 64 -8.14 8.63 -10.80
CA CYS A 64 -7.32 7.89 -11.76
C CYS A 64 -7.11 8.71 -13.04
N SER A 65 -8.15 9.40 -13.52
CA SER A 65 -8.06 10.34 -14.63
C SER A 65 -7.02 11.44 -14.36
N ASP A 66 -7.09 12.09 -13.20
CA ASP A 66 -6.12 13.14 -12.82
C ASP A 66 -4.70 12.61 -12.64
N LEU A 67 -4.57 11.35 -12.19
CA LEU A 67 -3.32 10.62 -12.06
C LEU A 67 -2.78 10.10 -13.41
N GLU A 68 -3.56 10.16 -14.48
CA GLU A 68 -3.25 9.62 -15.82
C GLU A 68 -2.89 8.14 -15.77
N VAL A 69 -3.67 7.37 -15.00
CA VAL A 69 -3.55 5.91 -14.89
C VAL A 69 -4.94 5.28 -15.06
N ASP A 70 -4.97 4.06 -15.57
CA ASP A 70 -6.22 3.30 -15.66
C ASP A 70 -6.67 2.87 -14.26
N HIS A 71 -7.99 2.83 -14.01
CA HIS A 71 -8.52 2.41 -12.71
C HIS A 71 -8.29 0.92 -12.41
N THR A 72 -7.97 0.12 -13.44
CA THR A 72 -7.55 -1.29 -13.32
C THR A 72 -6.03 -1.47 -13.20
N ASP A 73 -5.25 -0.38 -13.24
CA ASP A 73 -3.80 -0.44 -13.11
C ASP A 73 -3.37 -0.95 -11.72
N VAL A 74 -2.39 -1.86 -11.69
CA VAL A 74 -1.87 -2.44 -10.44
C VAL A 74 -1.38 -1.38 -9.45
N ARG A 75 -0.94 -0.21 -9.93
CA ARG A 75 -0.51 0.90 -9.08
C ARG A 75 -1.65 1.48 -8.24
N ILE A 76 -2.90 1.39 -8.71
CA ILE A 76 -4.08 1.77 -7.92
C ILE A 76 -4.32 0.76 -6.79
N LEU A 77 -4.11 -0.54 -7.05
CA LEU A 77 -4.14 -1.56 -6.00
C LEU A 77 -3.00 -1.35 -4.98
N MET A 78 -1.80 -0.99 -5.43
CA MET A 78 -0.68 -0.65 -4.55
C MET A 78 -0.94 0.63 -3.73
N LEU A 79 -1.66 1.61 -4.29
CA LEU A 79 -2.09 2.79 -3.55
C LEU A 79 -3.08 2.41 -2.43
N ALA A 80 -4.05 1.55 -2.74
CA ALA A 80 -4.98 1.01 -1.74
C ALA A 80 -4.23 0.29 -0.61
N TRP A 81 -3.23 -0.52 -0.95
CA TRP A 81 -2.33 -1.16 0.02
C TRP A 81 -1.62 -0.13 0.92
N LYS A 82 -1.09 0.95 0.35
CA LYS A 82 -0.47 2.03 1.13
C LYS A 82 -1.43 2.77 2.05
N MET A 83 -2.68 2.89 1.64
CA MET A 83 -3.76 3.47 2.44
C MET A 83 -4.30 2.50 3.50
N GLN A 84 -3.97 1.21 3.39
CA GLN A 84 -4.61 0.11 4.14
C GLN A 84 -6.13 0.14 3.96
N ALA A 85 -6.58 0.33 2.71
CA ALA A 85 -7.99 0.44 2.40
C ALA A 85 -8.71 -0.88 2.69
N ASP A 86 -9.81 -0.81 3.42
CA ASP A 86 -10.54 -1.99 3.88
C ASP A 86 -11.44 -2.55 2.77
N LYS A 87 -12.09 -1.67 2.00
CA LYS A 87 -13.11 -2.05 1.02
C LYS A 87 -12.73 -1.64 -0.40
N GLN A 88 -12.72 -2.59 -1.32
CA GLN A 88 -12.48 -2.31 -2.74
C GLN A 88 -13.47 -1.31 -3.33
N GLY A 89 -12.92 -0.32 -4.02
CA GLY A 89 -13.69 0.73 -4.70
C GLY A 89 -14.11 1.89 -3.80
N TYR A 90 -13.63 1.93 -2.55
CA TYR A 90 -13.95 3.00 -1.62
C TYR A 90 -12.73 3.44 -0.81
N PHE A 91 -12.60 4.74 -0.57
CA PHE A 91 -11.62 5.28 0.38
C PHE A 91 -12.27 6.22 1.38
N THR A 92 -12.00 5.98 2.66
CA THR A 92 -12.32 6.87 3.77
C THR A 92 -11.25 7.96 3.92
N LEU A 93 -11.58 9.03 4.64
CA LEU A 93 -10.64 10.10 4.91
C LEU A 93 -9.42 9.63 5.73
N ASP A 94 -9.60 8.66 6.63
CA ASP A 94 -8.52 8.16 7.48
C ASP A 94 -7.54 7.26 6.70
N GLU A 95 -8.05 6.39 5.83
CA GLU A 95 -7.23 5.61 4.88
C GLU A 95 -6.46 6.55 3.94
N TRP A 96 -7.14 7.57 3.39
CA TRP A 96 -6.54 8.58 2.55
C TRP A 96 -5.39 9.31 3.24
N ARG A 97 -5.63 9.83 4.45
CA ARG A 97 -4.60 10.50 5.25
C ARG A 97 -3.44 9.57 5.56
N THR A 98 -3.71 8.31 5.86
CA THR A 98 -2.68 7.29 6.13
C THR A 98 -1.77 7.12 4.93
N GLY A 99 -2.33 6.87 3.74
CA GLY A 99 -1.56 6.71 2.51
C GLY A 99 -0.80 7.98 2.11
N PHE A 100 -1.48 9.13 2.06
CA PHE A 100 -0.87 10.38 1.60
C PHE A 100 0.27 10.86 2.52
N LYS A 101 0.15 10.65 3.84
CA LYS A 101 1.26 10.91 4.79
C LYS A 101 2.42 9.94 4.60
N ALA A 102 2.15 8.64 4.47
CA ALA A 102 3.18 7.62 4.24
C ALA A 102 3.98 7.91 2.96
N LEU A 103 3.29 8.43 1.94
CA LEU A 103 3.85 8.76 0.63
C LEU A 103 4.41 10.18 0.54
N ARG A 104 4.22 11.02 1.57
CA ARG A 104 4.59 12.44 1.60
C ARG A 104 4.04 13.20 0.37
N ALA A 105 2.83 12.86 -0.03
CA ALA A 105 2.12 13.46 -1.13
C ALA A 105 0.97 14.30 -0.57
N ASP A 106 0.91 15.58 -0.94
CA ASP A 106 -0.18 16.52 -0.59
C ASP A 106 -0.80 17.15 -1.85
N SER A 107 -0.50 16.59 -3.03
CA SER A 107 -0.98 17.05 -4.34
C SER A 107 -0.96 15.93 -5.37
N ILE A 108 -1.73 16.07 -6.45
CA ILE A 108 -1.76 15.10 -7.56
C ILE A 108 -0.39 14.91 -8.20
N LEU A 109 0.38 15.98 -8.39
CA LEU A 109 1.73 15.88 -8.97
C LEU A 109 2.65 15.02 -8.09
N LYS A 110 2.60 15.21 -6.77
CA LYS A 110 3.38 14.37 -5.84
C LYS A 110 2.85 12.94 -5.81
N MET A 111 1.54 12.74 -5.94
CA MET A 111 0.94 11.41 -5.97
C MET A 111 1.34 10.62 -7.23
N LYS A 112 1.36 11.25 -8.41
CA LYS A 112 1.90 10.64 -9.65
C LYS A 112 3.31 10.11 -9.47
N LYS A 113 4.18 10.92 -8.83
CA LYS A 113 5.54 10.48 -8.49
C LYS A 113 5.53 9.34 -7.47
N ALA A 114 4.70 9.45 -6.44
CA ALA A 114 4.59 8.43 -5.39
C ALA A 114 4.17 7.06 -5.97
N LEU A 115 3.24 7.00 -6.93
CA LEU A 115 2.85 5.74 -7.58
C LEU A 115 4.06 4.99 -8.20
N LEU A 116 4.97 5.72 -8.85
CA LEU A 116 6.19 5.13 -9.42
C LEU A 116 7.16 4.63 -8.35
N ASP A 117 7.19 5.30 -7.20
CA ASP A 117 8.08 4.94 -6.09
C ASP A 117 7.52 3.75 -5.30
N ILE A 118 6.19 3.65 -5.14
CA ILE A 118 5.52 2.49 -4.53
C ILE A 118 5.78 1.23 -5.36
N GLU A 119 5.65 1.30 -6.68
CA GLU A 119 5.90 0.15 -7.55
C GLU A 119 7.31 -0.44 -7.36
N LYS A 120 8.32 0.45 -7.25
CA LYS A 120 9.70 0.05 -6.97
C LYS A 120 9.87 -0.54 -5.57
N GLU A 121 9.16 0.00 -4.58
CA GLU A 121 9.19 -0.49 -3.21
C GLU A 121 8.61 -1.90 -3.10
N VAL A 122 7.41 -2.09 -3.66
CA VAL A 122 6.71 -3.37 -3.67
C VAL A 122 7.58 -4.44 -4.34
N ARG A 123 8.17 -4.14 -5.50
CA ARG A 123 9.06 -5.07 -6.21
C ARG A 123 10.32 -5.46 -5.42
N ARG A 124 10.81 -4.61 -4.51
CA ARG A 124 12.10 -4.82 -3.83
C ARG A 124 11.99 -5.64 -2.55
N SER A 125 10.98 -5.40 -1.73
CA SER A 125 10.94 -5.99 -0.38
C SER A 125 9.55 -6.31 0.14
N ASN A 126 8.50 -5.72 -0.41
CA ASN A 126 7.15 -5.77 0.18
C ASN A 126 6.16 -6.57 -0.68
N PHE A 127 6.64 -7.30 -1.69
CA PHE A 127 5.76 -8.00 -2.62
C PHE A 127 4.88 -9.04 -1.93
N SER A 128 5.42 -9.84 -0.99
CA SER A 128 4.62 -10.86 -0.28
C SER A 128 3.46 -10.23 0.52
N ASP A 129 3.71 -9.12 1.22
CA ASP A 129 2.70 -8.41 2.01
C ASP A 129 1.64 -7.75 1.10
N PHE A 130 2.08 -7.13 0.01
CA PHE A 130 1.21 -6.59 -1.03
C PHE A 130 0.35 -7.70 -1.68
N TYR A 131 0.94 -8.85 -1.97
CA TYR A 131 0.27 -9.98 -2.61
C TYR A 131 -0.81 -10.58 -1.70
N GLU A 132 -0.54 -10.73 -0.40
CA GLU A 132 -1.53 -11.14 0.58
C GLU A 132 -2.67 -10.10 0.69
N TYR A 133 -2.31 -8.81 0.76
CA TYR A 133 -3.29 -7.72 0.79
C TYR A 133 -4.20 -7.72 -0.44
N ALA A 134 -3.66 -7.95 -1.64
CA ALA A 134 -4.43 -7.96 -2.88
C ALA A 134 -5.62 -8.93 -2.81
N PHE A 135 -5.41 -10.13 -2.27
CA PHE A 135 -6.48 -11.11 -2.07
C PHE A 135 -7.50 -10.63 -1.04
N ARG A 136 -7.06 -10.12 0.11
CA ARG A 136 -7.98 -9.57 1.13
C ARG A 136 -8.83 -8.44 0.57
N TYR A 137 -8.21 -7.52 -0.15
CA TYR A 137 -8.88 -6.35 -0.73
C TYR A 137 -9.92 -6.75 -1.78
N SER A 138 -9.71 -7.85 -2.50
CA SER A 138 -10.69 -8.40 -3.46
C SER A 138 -11.85 -9.18 -2.83
N GLN A 139 -11.90 -9.33 -1.51
CA GLN A 139 -13.06 -9.88 -0.81
C GLN A 139 -14.15 -8.81 -0.72
N THR A 140 -15.30 -9.05 -1.34
CA THR A 140 -16.37 -8.05 -1.44
C THR A 140 -17.32 -8.06 -0.24
N GLU A 141 -17.29 -9.13 0.58
CA GLU A 141 -18.13 -9.30 1.77
C GLU A 141 -17.30 -9.58 3.03
N GLU A 142 -17.69 -9.02 4.19
CA GLU A 142 -16.95 -9.10 5.47
C GLU A 142 -16.62 -10.52 5.96
N LYS A 143 -17.33 -11.55 5.47
CA LYS A 143 -17.14 -12.95 5.87
C LYS A 143 -16.66 -13.84 4.73
N GLN A 144 -16.42 -13.27 3.55
CA GLN A 144 -15.93 -13.99 2.40
C GLN A 144 -14.48 -14.40 2.66
N LYS A 145 -14.22 -15.70 2.68
CA LYS A 145 -12.86 -16.25 2.84
C LYS A 145 -12.25 -16.75 1.53
N ASN A 146 -13.06 -16.80 0.48
CA ASN A 146 -12.69 -17.39 -0.80
C ASN A 146 -13.16 -16.49 -1.95
N ILE A 147 -12.38 -16.44 -3.02
CA ILE A 147 -12.68 -15.68 -4.23
C ILE A 147 -12.92 -16.67 -5.37
N ASP A 148 -13.84 -16.37 -6.28
CA ASP A 148 -14.10 -17.24 -7.44
C ASP A 148 -12.89 -17.30 -8.41
N ILE A 149 -12.85 -18.36 -9.21
CA ILE A 149 -11.73 -18.62 -10.12
C ILE A 149 -11.52 -17.49 -11.14
N GLU A 150 -12.59 -16.89 -11.68
CA GLU A 150 -12.46 -15.84 -12.71
C GLU A 150 -11.80 -14.59 -12.12
N SER A 151 -12.28 -14.13 -10.97
CA SER A 151 -11.66 -13.01 -10.25
C SER A 151 -10.21 -13.30 -9.86
N ILE A 152 -9.89 -14.53 -9.46
CA ILE A 152 -8.51 -14.94 -9.15
C ILE A 152 -7.62 -14.91 -10.38
N CYS A 153 -8.11 -15.36 -11.54
CA CYS A 153 -7.33 -15.30 -12.77
C CYS A 153 -6.98 -13.85 -13.13
N LEU A 154 -7.95 -12.93 -13.00
CA LEU A 154 -7.70 -11.50 -13.22
C LEU A 154 -6.68 -10.94 -12.22
N LEU A 155 -6.81 -11.31 -10.94
CA LEU A 155 -5.92 -10.82 -9.90
C LEU A 155 -4.50 -11.37 -10.08
N LEU A 156 -4.34 -12.66 -10.40
CA LEU A 156 -3.03 -13.29 -10.71
C LEU A 156 -2.31 -12.57 -11.85
N ASP A 157 -3.00 -12.33 -12.96
CA ASP A 157 -2.43 -11.60 -14.10
C ASP A 157 -2.01 -10.18 -13.69
N LEU A 158 -2.86 -9.49 -12.92
CA LEU A 158 -2.61 -8.13 -12.47
C LEU A 158 -1.37 -8.01 -11.57
N VAL A 159 -1.21 -8.91 -10.58
CA VAL A 159 -0.13 -8.78 -9.59
C VAL A 159 1.14 -9.54 -9.93
N LEU A 160 1.05 -10.70 -10.61
CA LEU A 160 2.20 -11.56 -10.94
C LEU A 160 2.56 -11.57 -12.43
N GLY A 161 1.66 -11.19 -13.33
CA GLY A 161 1.84 -11.35 -14.78
C GLY A 161 3.06 -10.62 -15.35
N SER A 162 3.51 -9.52 -14.71
CA SER A 162 4.74 -8.82 -15.14
C SER A 162 6.04 -9.49 -14.70
N GLN A 163 6.02 -10.30 -13.64
CA GLN A 163 7.21 -10.92 -13.05
C GLN A 163 7.37 -12.39 -13.45
N SER A 164 6.26 -13.13 -13.51
CA SER A 164 6.23 -14.58 -13.72
C SER A 164 5.28 -14.96 -14.86
N ARG A 165 5.34 -14.21 -15.97
CA ARG A 165 4.41 -14.30 -17.12
C ARG A 165 4.13 -15.74 -17.55
N THR A 166 5.15 -16.54 -17.82
CA THR A 166 4.99 -17.92 -18.31
C THR A 166 4.31 -18.85 -17.30
N GLN A 167 4.66 -18.74 -16.02
CA GLN A 167 4.05 -19.53 -14.95
C GLN A 167 2.59 -19.12 -14.72
N VAL A 168 2.31 -17.81 -14.72
CA VAL A 168 0.96 -17.25 -14.54
C VAL A 168 0.06 -17.66 -15.71
N ASP A 169 0.56 -17.56 -16.94
CA ASP A 169 -0.21 -17.94 -18.13
C ASP A 169 -0.55 -19.43 -18.11
N ALA A 170 0.41 -20.30 -17.75
CA ALA A 170 0.17 -21.74 -17.62
C ALA A 170 -0.86 -22.03 -16.51
N LEU A 171 -0.67 -21.45 -15.32
CA LEU A 171 -1.57 -21.63 -14.19
C LEU A 171 -3.01 -21.21 -14.56
N ILE A 172 -3.19 -20.07 -15.25
CA ILE A 172 -4.51 -19.57 -15.63
C ILE A 172 -5.12 -20.38 -16.77
N HIS A 173 -4.39 -20.54 -17.88
CA HIS A 173 -4.96 -21.00 -19.15
C HIS A 173 -4.87 -22.49 -19.36
N GLU A 174 -3.87 -23.16 -18.78
CA GLU A 174 -3.70 -24.61 -18.91
C GLU A 174 -4.36 -25.36 -17.75
N TYR A 175 -4.66 -24.67 -16.63
CA TYR A 175 -5.19 -25.30 -15.44
C TYR A 175 -6.44 -24.64 -14.85
N LEU A 176 -6.34 -23.46 -14.22
CA LEU A 176 -7.42 -22.88 -13.41
C LEU A 176 -8.74 -22.71 -14.17
N LYS A 177 -8.68 -22.29 -15.45
CA LYS A 177 -9.86 -22.13 -16.31
C LYS A 177 -10.44 -23.44 -16.84
N ILE A 178 -9.69 -24.54 -16.81
CA ILE A 178 -10.07 -25.82 -17.39
C ILE A 178 -10.56 -26.80 -16.31
N GLN A 179 -9.91 -26.80 -15.15
CA GLN A 179 -10.24 -27.67 -14.03
C GLN A 179 -11.67 -27.41 -13.52
N THR A 180 -12.34 -28.45 -13.00
CA THR A 180 -13.73 -28.36 -12.53
C THR A 180 -13.89 -28.60 -11.04
N ASP A 181 -12.85 -29.08 -10.36
CA ASP A 181 -12.85 -29.48 -8.95
C ASP A 181 -12.96 -28.28 -7.99
N TYR A 182 -12.35 -27.15 -8.36
CA TYR A 182 -12.33 -25.92 -7.58
C TYR A 182 -13.18 -24.84 -8.24
N LYS A 183 -14.05 -24.22 -7.44
CA LYS A 183 -14.86 -23.06 -7.85
C LYS A 183 -14.43 -21.76 -7.20
N VAL A 184 -13.70 -21.87 -6.09
CA VAL A 184 -13.19 -20.74 -5.31
C VAL A 184 -11.79 -21.06 -4.79
N ILE A 185 -11.02 -20.02 -4.54
CA ILE A 185 -9.66 -20.07 -4.02
C ILE A 185 -9.64 -19.39 -2.66
N ASN A 186 -8.98 -20.02 -1.69
CA ASN A 186 -8.75 -19.46 -0.36
C ASN A 186 -7.35 -18.81 -0.25
N MET A 187 -7.07 -18.18 0.89
CA MET A 187 -5.79 -17.49 1.13
C MET A 187 -4.57 -18.43 1.04
N ASP A 188 -4.68 -19.66 1.53
CA ASP A 188 -3.57 -20.62 1.53
C ASP A 188 -3.17 -21.01 0.09
N GLN A 189 -4.17 -21.31 -0.74
CA GLN A 189 -3.99 -21.60 -2.17
C GLN A 189 -3.41 -20.39 -2.91
N TRP A 190 -3.93 -19.19 -2.63
CA TRP A 190 -3.41 -17.94 -3.18
C TRP A 190 -1.92 -17.75 -2.87
N MET A 191 -1.54 -17.84 -1.58
CA MET A 191 -0.12 -17.75 -1.19
C MET A 191 0.72 -18.88 -1.78
N GLY A 192 0.13 -20.06 -1.98
CA GLY A 192 0.73 -21.16 -2.73
C GLY A 192 1.13 -20.76 -4.14
N PHE A 193 0.29 -20.07 -4.89
CA PHE A 193 0.60 -19.62 -6.25
C PHE A 193 1.79 -18.67 -6.31
N TYR A 194 1.92 -17.78 -5.32
CA TYR A 194 3.10 -16.93 -5.18
C TYR A 194 4.37 -17.74 -4.90
N ARG A 195 4.28 -18.70 -3.97
CA ARG A 195 5.41 -19.60 -3.68
C ARG A 195 5.79 -20.41 -4.92
N PHE A 196 4.82 -20.94 -5.66
CA PHE A 196 5.06 -21.64 -6.93
C PHE A 196 5.84 -20.77 -7.91
N CYS A 197 5.44 -19.51 -8.09
CA CYS A 197 6.12 -18.58 -9.01
C CYS A 197 7.58 -18.27 -8.62
N ASN A 198 7.93 -18.32 -7.33
CA ASN A 198 9.26 -17.95 -6.85
C ASN A 198 10.18 -19.14 -6.53
N GLU A 199 9.60 -20.24 -6.07
CA GLU A 199 10.34 -21.39 -5.54
C GLU A 199 10.48 -22.49 -6.59
N ILE A 200 9.57 -22.63 -7.55
CA ILE A 200 9.54 -23.76 -8.49
C ILE A 200 10.14 -23.37 -9.85
N SER A 201 11.04 -24.23 -10.32
CA SER A 201 11.64 -24.15 -11.66
C SER A 201 10.57 -24.49 -12.69
N PHE A 202 10.41 -23.62 -13.67
CA PHE A 202 9.42 -23.76 -14.73
C PHE A 202 10.12 -23.67 -16.10
N PRO A 203 9.77 -24.53 -17.08
CA PRO A 203 8.61 -25.44 -17.12
C PRO A 203 8.87 -26.89 -16.68
N ASP A 204 10.08 -27.23 -16.23
CA ASP A 204 10.45 -28.63 -15.98
C ASP A 204 10.06 -29.18 -14.60
N PHE A 205 9.66 -28.31 -13.67
CA PHE A 205 9.32 -28.64 -12.28
C PHE A 205 10.40 -29.45 -11.56
N SER A 206 11.66 -29.32 -11.99
CA SER A 206 12.76 -30.21 -11.58
C SER A 206 13.07 -30.19 -10.09
N ASN A 207 12.70 -29.11 -9.40
CA ASN A 207 12.88 -28.94 -7.96
C ASN A 207 11.56 -29.02 -7.17
N TYR A 208 10.46 -29.44 -7.81
CA TYR A 208 9.21 -29.70 -7.12
C TYR A 208 9.27 -31.03 -6.35
N ASP A 209 8.71 -31.00 -5.14
CA ASP A 209 8.62 -32.17 -4.26
C ASP A 209 7.21 -32.19 -3.64
N PRO A 210 6.41 -33.23 -3.94
CA PRO A 210 5.02 -33.35 -3.50
C PRO A 210 4.88 -33.63 -2.00
N ASP A 211 5.95 -34.04 -1.31
CA ASP A 211 5.93 -34.27 0.14
C ASP A 211 6.02 -32.95 0.94
N HIS A 212 6.34 -31.83 0.29
CA HIS A 212 6.24 -30.51 0.91
C HIS A 212 4.77 -30.08 1.08
N ALA A 213 4.53 -29.13 1.99
CA ALA A 213 3.21 -28.56 2.28
C ALA A 213 2.74 -27.60 1.17
N TRP A 214 2.56 -28.12 -0.04
CA TRP A 214 1.91 -27.42 -1.15
C TRP A 214 0.39 -27.59 -1.07
N PRO A 215 -0.39 -26.55 -1.41
CA PRO A 215 -1.82 -26.69 -1.59
C PRO A 215 -2.14 -27.74 -2.67
N LEU A 216 -3.11 -28.62 -2.40
CA LEU A 216 -3.47 -29.73 -3.31
C LEU A 216 -3.76 -29.26 -4.75
N ILE A 217 -4.30 -28.06 -4.91
CA ILE A 217 -4.56 -27.45 -6.23
C ILE A 217 -3.28 -27.26 -7.07
N LEU A 218 -2.13 -27.04 -6.43
CA LEU A 218 -0.84 -26.95 -7.12
C LEU A 218 -0.26 -28.33 -7.45
N ASN A 219 -0.47 -29.32 -6.59
CA ASN A 219 -0.08 -30.71 -6.88
C ASN A 219 -0.82 -31.20 -8.14
N ASN A 220 -2.13 -30.98 -8.19
CA ASN A 220 -2.97 -31.30 -9.34
C ASN A 220 -2.62 -30.53 -10.62
N PHE A 221 -1.91 -29.41 -10.53
CA PHE A 221 -1.44 -28.65 -11.69
C PHE A 221 -0.14 -29.22 -12.26
N ILE A 222 0.72 -29.76 -11.39
CA ILE A 222 2.04 -30.27 -11.77
C ILE A 222 1.97 -31.73 -12.25
N ASP A 223 1.02 -32.50 -11.72
CA ASP A 223 0.71 -33.88 -12.14
C ASP A 223 0.10 -33.96 -13.57
#